data_AF-A0A3Q3A8S2-F1
#
_entry.id   AF-A0A3Q3A8S2-F1
#
_cell.length_a   1.000
_cell.length_b   1.000
_cell.length_c   1.000
_cell.angle_alpha   90.00
_cell.angle_beta   90.00
_cell.angle_gamma   90.00
#
_symmetry.space_group_name_H-M   'P 1'
#
loop_
_entity.id
_entity.type
_entity.pdbx_description
1 polymer ?
#
loop_
_entity_poly.entity_id
_entity_poly.type
_entity_poly.pdbx_seq_one_letter_code
_entity_poly.pdbx_strand_id
1 'polypeptide(L)'
;RSQVVAQHNRLRSRVRPVAANMQKMEWDEQLAMLAKEQAVLCHTDPSFRHFPSFSHIGWNAHLSDRGVALFSDVVDAWFEEGKDFLYLNGRCRENATCQHYTQLVWATSSHLGCAIQQCLRDENLWEIFVCAYYPGGNWEVNGRLVTPYKTGQSCSLCTSSMSGCFRLWDHEGGLCEIPKNPCRMSCGQHGQLNVTSCKCKCDPGFTGHFCQVRCSMRCVHGRFKEEECSCLCAVGYGGAECT
;
A
#
# COMPACT_ATOMS: atom_id res chain seq x y z
N ARG A 1 -0.57 12.74 8.99
CA ARG A 1 -0.87 11.32 8.69
C ARG A 1 -0.87 11.08 7.18
N SER A 2 -1.90 11.49 6.43
CA SER A 2 -2.01 11.22 4.98
C SER A 2 -0.85 11.77 4.14
N GLN A 3 -0.31 12.94 4.47
CA GLN A 3 0.83 13.54 3.77
C GLN A 3 2.12 12.70 3.90
N VAL A 4 2.40 12.16 5.10
CA VAL A 4 3.61 11.38 5.37
C VAL A 4 3.61 10.08 4.55
N VAL A 5 2.48 9.37 4.54
CA VAL A 5 2.31 8.15 3.72
C VAL A 5 2.39 8.45 2.24
N ALA A 6 1.76 9.53 1.77
CA ALA A 6 1.81 9.94 0.37
C ALA A 6 3.25 10.23 -0.06
N GLN A 7 4.03 10.92 0.76
CA GLN A 7 5.44 11.19 0.49
C GLN A 7 6.28 9.92 0.46
N HIS A 8 6.11 9.00 1.42
CA HIS A 8 6.79 7.71 1.40
C HIS A 8 6.49 6.94 0.11
N ASN A 9 5.21 6.86 -0.29
CA ASN A 9 4.82 6.18 -1.52
C ASN A 9 5.39 6.87 -2.77
N ARG A 10 5.38 8.20 -2.82
CA ARG A 10 6.00 8.97 -3.90
C ARG A 10 7.50 8.64 -4.03
N LEU A 11 8.24 8.65 -2.93
CA LEU A 11 9.68 8.35 -2.91
C LEU A 11 9.97 6.88 -3.26
N ARG A 12 9.19 5.93 -2.71
CA ARG A 12 9.26 4.50 -3.04
C ARG A 12 9.03 4.23 -4.53
N SER A 13 8.22 5.04 -5.20
CA SER A 13 7.99 4.93 -6.65
C SER A 13 9.15 5.45 -7.51
N ARG A 14 10.10 6.20 -6.92
CA ARG A 14 11.20 6.90 -7.62
C ARG A 14 12.57 6.23 -7.45
N VAL A 15 12.62 5.12 -6.73
CA VAL A 15 13.87 4.42 -6.44
C VAL A 15 14.61 4.05 -7.72
N ARG A 16 15.95 4.13 -7.65
CA ARG A 16 16.87 3.74 -8.72
C ARG A 16 17.85 2.72 -8.14
N PRO A 17 17.98 1.52 -8.73
CA PRO A 17 17.22 0.97 -9.86
C PRO A 17 15.71 0.80 -9.58
N VAL A 18 14.90 0.68 -10.63
CA VAL A 18 13.42 0.55 -10.49
C VAL A 18 13.08 -0.75 -9.77
N ALA A 19 12.16 -0.66 -8.80
CA ALA A 19 11.70 -1.78 -8.01
C ALA A 19 10.52 -2.52 -8.66
N ALA A 20 10.62 -3.85 -8.76
CA ALA A 20 9.59 -4.71 -9.33
C ALA A 20 8.50 -5.15 -8.34
N ASN A 21 8.81 -5.15 -7.04
CA ASN A 21 7.97 -5.71 -5.98
C ASN A 21 7.67 -4.73 -4.83
N MET A 22 7.83 -3.42 -5.06
CA MET A 22 7.68 -2.40 -4.01
C MET A 22 6.22 -2.29 -3.57
N GLN A 23 5.89 -2.61 -2.31
CA GLN A 23 4.52 -2.50 -1.82
C GLN A 23 4.14 -1.05 -1.49
N LYS A 24 2.87 -0.71 -1.73
CA LYS A 24 2.26 0.54 -1.30
C LYS A 24 2.17 0.54 0.23
N MET A 25 2.60 1.64 0.85
CA MET A 25 2.43 1.86 2.29
C MET A 25 1.06 2.43 2.61
N GLU A 26 0.49 2.00 3.74
CA GLU A 26 -0.74 2.51 4.34
C GLU A 26 -0.47 2.95 5.79
N TRP A 27 -1.28 3.88 6.28
CA TRP A 27 -1.16 4.35 7.67
C TRP A 27 -1.67 3.28 8.64
N ASP A 28 -0.92 3.04 9.71
CA ASP A 28 -1.33 2.17 10.81
C ASP A 28 -1.32 2.96 12.11
N GLU A 29 -2.49 3.03 12.77
CA GLU A 29 -2.64 3.80 14.01
C GLU A 29 -1.95 3.15 15.21
N GLN A 30 -1.78 1.82 15.22
CA GLN A 30 -1.02 1.12 16.28
C GLN A 30 0.47 1.45 16.15
N LEU A 31 1.01 1.43 14.94
CA LEU A 31 2.39 1.88 14.70
C LEU A 31 2.58 3.36 15.06
N ALA A 32 1.58 4.21 14.85
CA ALA A 32 1.66 5.62 15.22
C ALA A 32 1.69 5.82 16.75
N MET A 33 0.94 5.01 17.49
CA MET A 33 1.00 4.99 18.95
C MET A 33 2.38 4.54 19.44
N LEU A 34 2.92 3.46 18.87
CA LEU A 34 4.27 2.97 19.20
C LEU A 34 5.35 4.01 18.87
N ALA A 35 5.24 4.69 17.71
CA ALA A 35 6.14 5.79 17.35
C ALA A 35 6.07 6.94 18.35
N LYS A 36 4.87 7.25 18.88
CA LYS A 36 4.69 8.30 19.90
C LYS A 36 5.32 7.89 21.23
N GLU A 37 5.08 6.66 21.69
CA GLU A 37 5.70 6.13 22.91
C GLU A 37 7.23 6.19 22.82
N GLN A 38 7.78 5.84 21.65
CA GLN A 38 9.21 5.95 21.39
C GLN A 38 9.70 7.41 21.36
N ALA A 39 8.93 8.32 20.76
CA ALA A 39 9.30 9.73 20.64
C ALA A 39 9.35 10.45 22.01
N VAL A 40 8.50 10.06 22.97
CA VAL A 40 8.48 10.62 24.34
C VAL A 40 9.80 10.43 25.09
N LEU A 41 10.56 9.39 24.76
CA LEU A 41 11.85 9.12 25.40
C LEU A 41 12.98 10.03 24.90
N CYS A 42 12.77 10.81 23.84
CA CYS A 42 13.69 11.87 23.41
C CYS A 42 15.16 11.46 23.22
N HIS A 43 15.42 10.22 22.78
CA HIS A 43 16.79 9.69 22.59
C HIS A 43 17.65 9.64 23.87
N THR A 44 17.05 9.70 25.06
CA THR A 44 17.77 9.72 26.34
C THR A 44 18.31 8.35 26.78
N ASP A 45 17.83 7.26 26.19
CA ASP A 45 18.31 5.91 26.46
C ASP A 45 19.30 5.45 25.36
N PRO A 46 20.57 5.13 25.68
CA PRO A 46 21.56 4.61 24.73
C PRO A 46 21.12 3.34 23.98
N SER A 47 20.16 2.58 24.53
CA SER A 47 19.55 1.42 23.86
C SER A 47 18.82 1.81 22.56
N PHE A 48 18.48 3.09 22.37
CA PHE A 48 17.94 3.66 21.12
C PHE A 48 18.85 3.46 19.91
N ARG A 49 20.17 3.34 20.12
CA ARG A 49 21.12 3.20 19.01
C ARG A 49 21.11 1.80 18.39
N HIS A 50 20.48 0.85 19.07
CA HIS A 50 20.27 -0.51 18.60
C HIS A 50 18.81 -0.85 18.79
N PHE A 51 17.95 -0.37 17.88
CA PHE A 51 16.62 -0.96 17.72
C PHE A 51 16.82 -2.48 17.66
N PRO A 52 16.32 -3.25 18.65
CA PRO A 52 16.56 -4.67 18.67
C PRO A 52 15.98 -5.21 17.37
N SER A 53 16.84 -5.78 16.53
CA SER A 53 16.53 -6.42 15.25
C SER A 53 15.65 -7.67 15.39
N PHE A 54 14.98 -7.82 16.55
CA PHE A 54 14.13 -8.92 16.99
C PHE A 54 12.74 -8.46 17.42
N SER A 55 12.19 -7.44 16.77
CA SER A 55 10.74 -7.26 16.72
C SER A 55 10.35 -7.00 15.26
N HIS A 56 9.16 -7.42 14.86
CA HIS A 56 8.68 -7.31 13.48
C HIS A 56 8.51 -5.85 12.98
N ILE A 57 9.02 -4.85 13.70
CA ILE A 57 8.86 -3.42 13.47
C ILE A 57 10.23 -2.80 13.22
N GLY A 58 10.33 -2.04 12.14
CA GLY A 58 11.49 -1.23 11.79
C GLY A 58 11.29 0.22 12.21
N TRP A 59 12.38 0.98 12.31
CA TRP A 59 12.36 2.32 12.90
C TRP A 59 13.26 3.28 12.14
N ASN A 60 12.76 4.49 11.91
CA ASN A 60 13.57 5.65 11.55
C ASN A 60 13.34 6.75 12.57
N ALA A 61 14.40 7.47 12.94
CA ALA A 61 14.31 8.61 13.83
C ALA A 61 15.23 9.74 13.38
N HIS A 62 14.82 10.98 13.64
CA HIS A 62 15.60 12.17 13.39
C HIS A 62 15.38 13.17 14.51
N LEU A 63 16.45 13.82 14.97
CA LEU A 63 16.39 14.84 16.00
C LEU A 63 16.92 16.15 15.40
N SER A 64 16.11 17.20 15.48
CA SER A 64 16.48 18.54 15.01
C SER A 64 16.14 19.59 16.06
N ASP A 65 16.70 20.79 15.89
CA ASP A 65 16.24 21.96 16.64
C ASP A 65 14.76 22.21 16.36
N ARG A 66 14.03 22.70 17.37
CA ARG A 66 12.59 22.94 17.27
C ARG A 66 12.27 23.95 16.17
N GLY A 67 11.35 23.58 15.27
CA GLY A 67 10.87 24.45 14.20
C GLY A 67 11.84 24.63 13.02
N VAL A 68 12.97 23.92 13.00
CA VAL A 68 13.95 24.00 11.90
C VAL A 68 13.60 23.08 10.74
N ALA A 69 13.01 21.91 10.99
CA ALA A 69 12.69 20.93 9.98
C ALA A 69 11.19 20.64 9.94
N LEU A 70 10.62 20.54 8.74
CA LEU A 70 9.31 19.93 8.56
C LEU A 70 9.45 18.42 8.48
N PHE A 71 8.36 17.70 8.79
CA PHE A 71 8.35 16.23 8.67
C PHE A 71 8.73 15.78 7.24
N SER A 72 8.31 16.55 6.24
CA SER A 72 8.64 16.25 4.84
C SER A 72 10.13 16.33 4.57
N ASP A 73 10.80 17.34 5.14
CA ASP A 73 12.23 17.56 4.91
C ASP A 73 13.04 16.42 5.54
N VAL A 74 12.59 15.91 6.70
CA VAL A 74 13.18 14.74 7.36
C VAL A 74 13.04 13.49 6.51
N VAL A 75 11.85 13.23 5.95
CA VAL A 75 11.61 12.05 5.11
C VAL A 75 12.41 12.13 3.81
N ASP A 76 12.53 13.33 3.21
CA ASP A 76 13.37 13.54 2.04
C ASP A 76 14.86 13.33 2.39
N ALA A 77 15.33 13.85 3.52
CA ALA A 77 16.69 13.64 4.00
C ALA A 77 17.02 12.14 4.21
N TRP A 78 16.09 11.36 4.77
CA TRP A 78 16.24 9.90 4.87
C TRP A 78 16.32 9.23 3.49
N PHE A 79 15.57 9.72 2.50
CA PHE A 79 15.64 9.17 1.14
C PHE A 79 16.95 9.53 0.43
N GLU A 80 17.49 10.72 0.70
CA GLU A 80 18.71 11.25 0.10
C GLU A 80 19.97 10.43 0.47
N GLU A 81 19.95 9.72 1.60
CA GLU A 81 20.97 8.71 1.94
C GLU A 81 21.14 7.64 0.82
N GLY A 82 20.11 7.41 0.01
CA GLY A 82 20.15 6.52 -1.14
C GLY A 82 21.22 6.89 -2.19
N LYS A 83 21.69 8.15 -2.21
CA LYS A 83 22.82 8.58 -3.06
C LYS A 83 24.14 7.88 -2.73
N ASP A 84 24.29 7.42 -1.48
CA ASP A 84 25.45 6.68 -1.00
C ASP A 84 25.21 5.16 -0.94
N PHE A 85 23.99 4.69 -1.25
CA PHE A 85 23.66 3.27 -1.25
C PHE A 85 24.06 2.57 -2.55
N LEU A 86 25.04 1.66 -2.46
CA LEU A 86 25.50 0.81 -3.55
C LEU A 86 24.59 -0.40 -3.69
N TYR A 87 23.49 -0.23 -4.43
CA TYR A 87 22.43 -1.23 -4.56
C TYR A 87 22.93 -2.63 -4.98
N LEU A 88 23.77 -2.72 -6.01
CA LEU A 88 24.27 -3.99 -6.54
C LEU A 88 25.03 -4.82 -5.48
N ASN A 89 25.66 -4.13 -4.53
CA ASN A 89 26.46 -4.75 -3.48
C ASN A 89 25.69 -4.88 -2.17
N GLY A 90 24.49 -4.29 -2.08
CA GLY A 90 23.71 -4.20 -0.84
C GLY A 90 24.47 -3.47 0.28
N ARG A 91 25.28 -2.46 -0.05
CA ARG A 91 26.16 -1.78 0.90
C ARG A 91 26.00 -0.27 0.85
N CYS A 92 26.13 0.38 2.00
CA CYS A 92 26.34 1.82 2.05
C CYS A 92 27.80 2.13 1.72
N ARG A 93 28.07 3.30 1.12
CA ARG A 93 29.44 3.82 0.94
C ARG A 93 30.15 3.91 2.30
N GLU A 94 31.47 3.72 2.29
CA GLU A 94 32.27 3.88 3.51
C GLU A 94 32.08 5.28 4.11
N ASN A 95 31.95 5.34 5.43
CA ASN A 95 31.68 6.56 6.21
C ASN A 95 30.35 7.27 5.89
N ALA A 96 29.40 6.61 5.22
CA ALA A 96 28.05 7.12 4.98
C ALA A 96 27.01 6.37 5.83
N THR A 97 25.80 6.93 5.94
CA THR A 97 24.63 6.29 6.57
C THR A 97 23.56 6.05 5.52
N CYS A 98 23.01 4.84 5.48
CA CYS A 98 21.95 4.45 4.56
C CYS A 98 20.77 3.74 5.23
N GLN A 99 20.80 3.60 6.56
CA GLN A 99 19.83 2.78 7.30
C GLN A 99 18.41 3.35 7.20
N HIS A 100 18.28 4.68 7.15
CA HIS A 100 16.96 5.29 7.03
C HIS A 100 16.42 5.12 5.62
N TYR A 101 17.26 5.30 4.60
CA TYR A 101 16.89 5.04 3.21
C TYR A 101 16.42 3.60 3.03
N THR A 102 17.21 2.61 3.46
CA THR A 102 16.90 1.20 3.20
C THR A 102 15.61 0.77 3.89
N GLN A 103 15.30 1.29 5.08
CA GLN A 103 14.02 1.07 5.74
C GLN A 103 12.85 1.74 4.98
N LEU A 104 13.01 2.99 4.56
CA LEU A 104 11.99 3.75 3.83
C LEU A 104 11.62 3.04 2.52
N VAL A 105 12.60 2.48 1.82
CA VAL A 105 12.42 1.76 0.55
C VAL A 105 12.33 0.25 0.68
N TRP A 106 12.11 -0.28 1.89
CA TRP A 106 12.00 -1.72 2.09
C TRP A 106 10.71 -2.26 1.45
N ALA A 107 10.83 -3.17 0.49
CA ALA A 107 9.73 -3.57 -0.39
C ALA A 107 8.53 -4.11 0.36
N THR A 108 8.76 -4.87 1.44
CA THR A 108 7.70 -5.53 2.21
C THR A 108 7.09 -4.65 3.29
N SER A 109 7.73 -3.54 3.69
CA SER A 109 7.17 -2.62 4.67
C SER A 109 5.97 -1.91 4.06
N SER A 110 4.76 -2.37 4.39
CA SER A 110 3.48 -1.90 3.83
C SER A 110 2.66 -1.09 4.82
N HIS A 111 3.06 -1.02 6.08
CA HIS A 111 2.40 -0.23 7.12
C HIS A 111 3.38 0.75 7.73
N LEU A 112 2.89 1.97 7.98
CA LEU A 112 3.66 3.09 8.51
C LEU A 112 2.86 3.81 9.60
N GLY A 113 3.50 4.10 10.71
CA GLY A 113 2.97 5.03 11.71
C GLY A 113 4.09 5.93 12.22
N CYS A 114 3.82 7.23 12.39
CA CYS A 114 4.84 8.19 12.78
C CYS A 114 4.34 9.18 13.83
N ALA A 115 5.27 9.76 14.58
CA ALA A 115 5.02 10.77 15.59
C ALA A 115 6.11 11.86 15.58
N ILE A 116 5.75 13.03 16.11
CA ILE A 116 6.67 14.12 16.42
C ILE A 116 6.51 14.43 17.90
N GLN A 117 7.62 14.67 18.60
CA GLN A 117 7.61 15.05 20.01
C GLN A 117 8.63 16.17 20.26
N GLN A 118 8.26 17.13 21.11
CA GLN A 118 9.20 18.13 21.60
C GLN A 118 9.99 17.57 22.78
N CYS A 119 11.29 17.82 22.76
CA CYS A 119 12.26 17.29 23.69
C CYS A 119 13.08 18.44 24.29
N LEU A 120 13.16 18.51 25.61
CA LEU A 120 14.05 19.45 26.29
C LEU A 120 15.39 18.76 26.54
N ARG A 121 16.48 19.32 26.02
CA ARG A 121 17.83 18.79 26.18
C ARG A 121 18.81 19.93 26.39
N ASP A 122 19.55 19.89 27.50
CA ASP A 122 20.57 20.88 27.86
C ASP A 122 20.02 22.33 27.75
N GLU A 123 18.83 22.57 28.31
CA GLU A 123 18.07 23.84 28.27
C GLU A 123 17.58 24.29 26.88
N ASN A 124 17.86 23.53 25.82
CA ASN A 124 17.39 23.80 24.47
C ASN A 124 16.17 22.96 24.11
N LEU A 125 15.29 23.51 23.27
CA LEU A 125 14.10 22.83 22.74
C LEU A 125 14.42 22.19 21.38
N TRP A 126 14.24 20.87 21.32
CA TRP A 126 14.44 20.04 20.15
C TRP A 126 13.11 19.40 19.74
N GLU A 127 13.05 18.88 18.52
CA GLU A 127 11.96 18.07 18.01
C GLU A 127 12.51 16.74 17.48
N ILE A 128 11.92 15.63 17.94
CA ILE A 128 12.22 14.30 17.45
C ILE A 128 11.08 13.82 16.55
N PHE A 129 11.47 13.30 15.39
CA PHE A 129 10.60 12.68 14.39
C PHE A 129 10.86 11.19 14.42
N VAL A 130 9.82 10.37 14.61
CA VAL A 130 9.93 8.92 14.68
C VAL A 130 8.91 8.28 13.75
N CYS A 131 9.35 7.31 12.95
CA CYS A 131 8.47 6.44 12.16
C CYS A 131 8.73 4.97 12.49
N ALA A 132 7.64 4.22 12.66
CA ALA A 132 7.60 2.78 12.81
C ALA A 132 7.06 2.14 11.52
N TYR A 133 7.72 1.08 11.08
CA TYR A 133 7.47 0.39 9.80
C TYR A 133 7.13 -1.07 10.05
N TYR A 134 6.07 -1.58 9.42
CA TYR A 134 5.71 -3.00 9.52
C TYR A 134 5.43 -3.65 8.15
N PRO A 135 5.91 -4.87 7.92
CA PRO A 135 7.01 -5.50 8.63
C PRO A 135 8.28 -4.63 8.58
N GLY A 136 9.10 -4.69 9.63
CA GLY A 136 10.38 -3.99 9.69
C GLY A 136 11.30 -4.42 8.56
N GLY A 137 12.18 -3.51 8.15
CA GLY A 137 13.20 -3.74 7.12
C GLY A 137 14.59 -3.89 7.70
N ASN A 138 15.59 -3.67 6.85
CA ASN A 138 17.02 -3.70 7.21
C ASN A 138 17.50 -5.05 7.76
N TRP A 139 17.00 -6.14 7.18
CA TRP A 139 17.37 -7.49 7.63
C TRP A 139 18.77 -7.84 7.18
N GLU A 140 19.51 -8.51 8.06
CA GLU A 140 20.84 -9.03 7.76
C GLU A 140 20.81 -10.56 7.72
N VAL A 141 21.48 -11.13 6.72
CA VAL A 141 21.73 -12.57 6.63
C VAL A 141 23.24 -12.75 6.56
N ASN A 142 23.80 -13.48 7.53
CA ASN A 142 25.26 -13.69 7.68
C ASN A 142 26.06 -12.37 7.73
N GLY A 143 25.54 -11.37 8.45
CA GLY A 143 26.19 -10.05 8.59
C GLY A 143 26.20 -9.20 7.31
N ARG A 144 25.32 -9.52 6.35
CA ARG A 144 25.13 -8.72 5.13
C ARG A 144 23.68 -8.26 5.04
N LEU A 145 23.51 -6.98 4.80
CA LEU A 145 22.22 -6.37 4.54
C LEU A 145 21.58 -6.99 3.29
N VAL A 146 20.35 -7.46 3.44
CA VAL A 146 19.52 -7.91 2.32
C VAL A 146 19.12 -6.70 1.49
N THR A 147 19.15 -6.84 0.16
CA THR A 147 18.72 -5.76 -0.74
C THR A 147 17.27 -5.36 -0.43
N PRO A 148 16.97 -4.04 -0.31
CA PRO A 148 15.68 -3.58 0.21
C PRO A 148 14.50 -3.92 -0.70
N TYR A 149 14.74 -4.14 -2.00
CA TYR A 149 13.72 -4.53 -2.98
C TYR A 149 14.31 -5.45 -4.06
N LYS A 150 13.51 -5.88 -5.03
CA LYS A 150 13.96 -6.59 -6.23
C LYS A 150 13.90 -5.64 -7.42
N THR A 151 14.92 -5.66 -8.28
CA THR A 151 14.95 -4.81 -9.47
C THR A 151 14.09 -5.39 -10.60
N GLY A 152 13.52 -4.50 -11.41
CA GLY A 152 12.78 -4.87 -12.61
C GLY A 152 11.73 -3.82 -12.98
N GLN A 153 10.88 -4.15 -13.94
CA GLN A 153 9.77 -3.27 -14.32
C GLN A 153 8.83 -3.10 -13.12
N SER A 154 8.36 -1.87 -12.88
CA SER A 154 7.47 -1.59 -11.75
C SER A 154 6.27 -2.55 -11.73
N CYS A 155 5.97 -3.12 -10.57
CA CYS A 155 4.89 -4.09 -10.35
C CYS A 155 5.02 -5.44 -11.09
N SER A 156 6.14 -5.75 -11.75
CA SER A 156 6.29 -7.02 -12.47
C SER A 156 6.45 -8.23 -11.55
N LEU A 157 6.76 -8.01 -10.27
CA LEU A 157 6.94 -9.05 -9.25
C LEU A 157 6.02 -8.84 -8.05
N CYS A 158 4.83 -8.25 -8.26
CA CYS A 158 3.80 -8.28 -7.24
C CYS A 158 3.23 -9.70 -7.06
N THR A 159 2.84 -10.06 -5.84
CA THR A 159 2.20 -11.36 -5.58
C THR A 159 0.81 -11.42 -6.22
N SER A 160 0.26 -12.62 -6.38
CA SER A 160 -1.11 -12.80 -6.90
C SER A 160 -2.16 -12.04 -6.08
N SER A 161 -1.99 -12.01 -4.75
CA SER A 161 -2.81 -11.23 -3.82
C SER A 161 -2.63 -9.71 -3.95
N MET A 162 -1.50 -9.24 -4.48
CA MET A 162 -1.17 -7.83 -4.70
C MET A 162 -1.00 -7.50 -6.19
N SER A 163 -1.82 -8.09 -7.05
CA SER A 163 -1.71 -7.89 -8.51
C SER A 163 -2.05 -6.47 -8.99
N GLY A 164 -2.38 -5.55 -8.09
CA GLY A 164 -2.64 -4.15 -8.37
C GLY A 164 -1.33 -3.38 -8.55
N CYS A 165 -1.30 -2.46 -9.51
CA CYS A 165 -0.18 -1.56 -9.71
C CYS A 165 -0.65 -0.13 -9.48
N PHE A 166 -0.53 0.33 -8.24
CA PHE A 166 -0.92 1.65 -7.80
C PHE A 166 -0.01 2.71 -8.42
N ARG A 167 -0.61 3.70 -9.09
CA ARG A 167 0.10 4.86 -9.67
C ARG A 167 -0.71 6.13 -9.44
N LEU A 168 -0.01 7.18 -9.03
CA LEU A 168 -0.51 8.55 -9.01
C LEU A 168 0.25 9.40 -10.02
N TRP A 169 -0.25 10.59 -10.30
CA TRP A 169 0.31 11.54 -11.26
C TRP A 169 1.73 12.00 -10.92
N ASP A 170 2.13 11.94 -9.64
CA ASP A 170 3.43 12.34 -9.11
C ASP A 170 4.39 11.16 -8.87
N HIS A 171 3.95 9.93 -9.20
CA HIS A 171 4.77 8.71 -9.14
C HIS A 171 5.55 8.49 -10.45
N GLU A 172 6.81 8.07 -10.34
CA GLU A 172 7.60 7.64 -11.52
C GLU A 172 7.37 6.16 -11.87
N GLY A 173 7.16 5.33 -10.86
CA GLY A 173 6.87 3.90 -10.97
C GLY A 173 5.56 3.51 -10.29
N GLY A 174 5.15 2.25 -10.46
CA GLY A 174 4.01 1.70 -9.72
C GLY A 174 4.41 1.02 -8.41
N LEU A 175 3.46 0.96 -7.48
CA LEU A 175 3.57 0.23 -6.22
C LEU A 175 2.60 -0.95 -6.22
N CYS A 176 3.04 -2.11 -5.76
CA CYS A 176 2.20 -3.27 -5.55
C CYS A 176 1.13 -2.96 -4.49
N GLU A 177 -0.13 -3.18 -4.83
CA GLU A 177 -1.23 -3.07 -3.88
C GLU A 177 -2.20 -4.23 -4.06
N ILE A 178 -2.95 -4.53 -3.00
CA ILE A 178 -4.14 -5.36 -3.11
C ILE A 178 -5.15 -4.55 -3.93
N PRO A 179 -5.58 -5.02 -5.12
CA PRO A 179 -6.56 -4.27 -5.90
C PRO A 179 -7.83 -4.10 -5.08
N LYS A 180 -8.33 -2.86 -4.95
CA LYS A 180 -9.65 -2.59 -4.34
C LYS A 180 -10.76 -3.41 -5.00
N ASN A 181 -10.57 -3.74 -6.28
CA ASN A 181 -11.39 -4.65 -7.02
C ASN A 181 -10.49 -5.66 -7.77
N PRO A 182 -10.30 -6.88 -7.23
CA PRO A 182 -9.41 -7.88 -7.83
C PRO A 182 -9.86 -8.31 -9.23
N CYS A 183 -11.14 -8.13 -9.55
CA CYS A 183 -11.71 -8.49 -10.85
C CYS A 183 -11.49 -7.45 -11.94
N ARG A 184 -11.01 -6.24 -11.60
CA ARG A 184 -10.80 -5.12 -12.53
C ARG A 184 -12.03 -4.81 -13.40
N MET A 185 -13.24 -5.04 -12.86
CA MET A 185 -14.52 -4.78 -13.52
C MET A 185 -15.57 -4.35 -12.51
N SER A 186 -16.54 -3.54 -12.91
CA SER A 186 -17.68 -3.17 -12.07
C SER A 186 -18.99 -3.61 -12.72
N CYS A 187 -19.95 -4.01 -11.90
CA CYS A 187 -21.32 -4.19 -12.36
C CYS A 187 -21.99 -2.83 -12.56
N GLY A 188 -23.00 -2.79 -13.42
CA GLY A 188 -23.90 -1.64 -13.55
C GLY A 188 -24.71 -1.42 -12.28
N GLN A 189 -25.57 -0.39 -12.29
CA GLN A 189 -26.35 0.03 -11.12
C GLN A 189 -27.25 -1.07 -10.53
N HIS A 190 -27.57 -2.11 -11.31
CA HIS A 190 -28.46 -3.22 -10.94
C HIS A 190 -27.72 -4.55 -10.79
N GLY A 191 -26.47 -4.52 -10.36
CA GLY A 191 -25.68 -5.72 -10.17
C GLY A 191 -24.69 -5.64 -9.02
N GLN A 192 -24.47 -6.77 -8.37
CA GLN A 192 -23.48 -6.94 -7.31
C GLN A 192 -22.34 -7.82 -7.83
N LEU A 193 -21.11 -7.33 -7.71
CA LEU A 193 -19.92 -8.08 -8.13
C LEU A 193 -19.58 -9.18 -7.12
N ASN A 194 -19.57 -10.43 -7.58
CA ASN A 194 -18.95 -11.51 -6.83
C ASN A 194 -17.43 -11.48 -7.06
N VAL A 195 -16.68 -11.00 -6.07
CA VAL A 195 -15.23 -10.84 -6.16
C VAL A 195 -14.45 -12.16 -6.24
N THR A 196 -15.06 -13.28 -5.86
CA THR A 196 -14.44 -14.61 -5.93
C THR A 196 -14.52 -15.20 -7.34
N SER A 197 -15.66 -15.02 -8.02
CA SER A 197 -15.86 -15.54 -9.39
C SER A 197 -15.69 -14.50 -10.49
N CYS A 198 -15.54 -13.22 -10.12
CA CYS A 198 -15.50 -12.08 -11.04
C CYS A 198 -16.67 -12.05 -12.02
N LYS A 199 -17.87 -12.27 -11.48
CA LYS A 199 -19.14 -12.20 -12.21
C LYS A 199 -20.12 -11.29 -11.49
N CYS A 200 -20.94 -10.59 -12.26
CA CYS A 200 -22.04 -9.79 -11.74
C CYS A 200 -23.26 -10.68 -11.46
N LYS A 201 -23.77 -10.61 -10.24
CA LYS A 201 -25.12 -11.09 -9.90
C LYS A 201 -26.09 -9.94 -10.15
N CYS A 202 -26.99 -10.10 -11.10
CA CYS A 202 -27.95 -9.07 -11.45
C CYS A 202 -29.17 -9.09 -10.52
N ASP A 203 -29.71 -7.91 -10.25
CA ASP A 203 -31.02 -7.76 -9.63
C ASP A 203 -32.11 -8.32 -10.57
N PRO A 204 -33.28 -8.74 -10.04
CA PRO A 204 -34.40 -9.18 -10.85
C PRO A 204 -34.75 -8.19 -11.98
N GLY A 205 -34.98 -8.71 -13.18
CA GLY A 205 -35.29 -7.90 -14.36
C GLY A 205 -34.08 -7.30 -15.07
N PHE A 206 -32.85 -7.62 -14.65
CA PHE A 206 -31.61 -7.21 -15.32
C PHE A 206 -30.76 -8.41 -15.73
N THR A 207 -30.08 -8.27 -16.88
CA THR A 207 -29.20 -9.29 -17.45
C THR A 207 -27.99 -8.65 -18.16
N GLY A 208 -27.16 -9.49 -18.76
CA GLY A 208 -25.91 -9.11 -19.40
C GLY A 208 -24.70 -9.24 -18.46
N HIS A 209 -23.51 -9.20 -19.05
CA HIS A 209 -22.25 -9.44 -18.32
C HIS A 209 -22.03 -8.46 -17.14
N PHE A 210 -22.54 -7.24 -17.26
CA PHE A 210 -22.46 -6.19 -16.25
C PHE A 210 -23.85 -5.80 -15.70
N CYS A 211 -24.90 -6.60 -15.90
CA CYS A 211 -26.27 -6.26 -15.49
C CYS A 211 -26.79 -4.93 -16.09
N GLN A 212 -26.34 -4.63 -17.31
CA GLN A 212 -26.65 -3.38 -18.00
C GLN A 212 -27.92 -3.44 -18.85
N VAL A 213 -28.46 -4.65 -19.08
CA VAL A 213 -29.62 -4.85 -19.95
C VAL A 213 -30.84 -5.08 -19.09
N ARG A 214 -31.85 -4.21 -19.22
CA ARG A 214 -33.17 -4.45 -18.62
C ARG A 214 -33.92 -5.49 -19.46
N CYS A 215 -34.41 -6.52 -18.81
CA CYS A 215 -35.16 -7.57 -19.46
C CYS A 215 -36.49 -7.02 -19.97
N SER A 216 -36.72 -7.19 -21.27
CA SER A 216 -37.86 -6.61 -22.00
C SER A 216 -38.42 -7.64 -22.97
N MET A 217 -38.88 -8.76 -22.42
CA MET A 217 -39.56 -9.81 -23.19
C MET A 217 -41.06 -9.66 -22.99
N ARG A 218 -41.83 -9.80 -24.07
CA ARG A 218 -43.28 -9.98 -23.99
C ARG A 218 -43.54 -11.48 -24.03
N CYS A 219 -44.45 -11.96 -23.19
CA CYS A 219 -44.89 -13.35 -23.24
C CYS A 219 -46.31 -13.37 -23.80
N VAL A 220 -46.50 -13.93 -24.99
CA VAL A 220 -47.81 -13.94 -25.67
C VAL A 220 -48.75 -14.95 -24.98
N HIS A 221 -48.26 -16.15 -24.72
CA HIS A 221 -48.99 -17.25 -24.08
C HIS A 221 -48.35 -17.70 -22.76
N GLY A 222 -48.02 -16.74 -21.90
CA GLY A 222 -47.39 -17.01 -20.61
C GLY A 222 -47.28 -15.78 -19.72
N ARG A 223 -46.62 -15.96 -18.56
CA ARG A 223 -46.25 -14.86 -17.66
C ARG A 223 -44.76 -14.58 -17.75
N PHE A 224 -44.38 -13.31 -17.77
CA PHE A 224 -42.98 -12.93 -17.70
C PHE A 224 -42.43 -13.13 -16.28
N LYS A 225 -41.30 -13.83 -16.17
CA LYS A 225 -40.58 -14.03 -14.92
C LYS A 225 -39.38 -13.10 -14.90
N GLU A 226 -39.51 -11.99 -14.19
CA GLU A 226 -38.48 -10.95 -14.11
C GLU A 226 -37.14 -11.48 -13.59
N GLU A 227 -37.15 -12.39 -12.62
CA GLU A 227 -35.94 -12.94 -12.00
C GLU A 227 -35.06 -13.78 -12.95
N GLU A 228 -35.66 -14.44 -13.93
CA GLU A 228 -34.95 -15.31 -14.88
C GLU A 228 -34.91 -14.71 -16.29
N CYS A 229 -35.53 -13.56 -16.48
CA CYS A 229 -35.72 -12.92 -17.78
C CYS A 229 -36.29 -13.90 -18.82
N SER A 230 -37.24 -14.71 -18.39
CA SER A 230 -37.82 -15.83 -19.16
C SER A 230 -39.34 -15.76 -19.16
N CYS A 231 -39.97 -16.43 -20.12
CA CYS A 231 -41.43 -16.62 -20.15
C CYS A 231 -41.78 -17.97 -19.54
N LEU A 232 -42.70 -17.96 -18.57
CA LEU A 232 -43.29 -19.17 -18.03
C LEU A 232 -44.59 -19.45 -18.77
N CYS A 233 -44.54 -20.45 -19.66
CA CYS A 233 -45.59 -20.75 -20.63
C CYS A 233 -46.81 -21.39 -19.97
N ALA A 234 -47.99 -21.08 -20.50
CA ALA A 234 -49.21 -21.81 -20.14
C ALA A 234 -49.15 -23.25 -20.68
N VAL A 235 -49.90 -24.16 -20.05
CA VAL A 235 -49.97 -25.56 -20.45
C VAL A 235 -50.40 -25.67 -21.92
N GLY A 236 -49.58 -26.32 -22.74
CA GLY A 236 -49.81 -26.49 -24.18
C GLY A 236 -49.01 -25.56 -25.10
N TYR A 237 -48.30 -24.56 -24.57
CA TYR A 237 -47.47 -23.63 -25.35
C TYR A 237 -45.98 -23.77 -25.00
N GLY A 238 -45.09 -23.62 -25.98
CA GLY A 238 -43.64 -23.71 -25.78
C GLY A 238 -42.82 -23.04 -26.88
N GLY A 239 -41.54 -22.78 -26.60
CA GLY A 239 -40.64 -22.16 -27.57
C GLY A 239 -41.13 -20.79 -28.06
N ALA A 240 -41.10 -20.57 -29.36
CA ALA A 240 -41.47 -19.31 -30.00
C ALA A 240 -42.96 -18.94 -29.87
N GLU A 241 -43.84 -19.89 -29.51
CA GLU A 241 -45.27 -19.58 -29.30
C GLU A 241 -45.54 -18.98 -27.90
N CYS A 242 -44.53 -18.98 -27.02
CA CYS A 242 -44.66 -18.51 -25.65
C CYS A 242 -44.10 -17.08 -25.45
N THR A 243 -43.10 -16.70 -26.25
CA THR A 243 -42.39 -15.42 -26.29
C THR A 243 -42.85 -14.58 -27.47
#